data_AF-A0AAW2K048-F1
#
_entry.id   AF-A0AAW2K048-F1
#
_cell.length_a   1.000
_cell.length_b   1.000
_cell.length_c   1.000
_cell.angle_alpha   90.00
_cell.angle_beta   90.00
_cell.angle_gamma   90.00
#
_symmetry.space_group_name_H-M   'P 1'
#
loop_
_entity.id
_entity.type
_entity.pdbx_description
1 polymer ?
#
loop_
_entity_poly.entity_id
_entity_poly.type
_entity_poly.pdbx_seq_one_letter_code
_entity_poly.pdbx_strand_id
1 'polypeptide(L)'
;MANLTKLDFIALDVSGINYLSWVLDAELHLASNKLGEAIKGNTTASEQLYAEAMILLRHHLHPSLKSQYLTVKSPFHLWKSLKDRFDHQKTVILPRV
;
A
#
# COMPACT_ATOMS: atom_id res chain seq x y z
N MET A 1 -23.41 5.47 11.60
CA MET A 1 -21.95 5.67 11.76
C MET A 1 -21.26 4.63 10.91
N ALA A 2 -20.45 5.02 9.93
CA ALA A 2 -19.68 4.07 9.14
C ALA A 2 -18.68 3.38 10.08
N ASN A 3 -18.66 2.05 10.09
CA ASN A 3 -17.71 1.26 10.86
C ASN A 3 -16.29 1.59 10.37
N LEU A 4 -15.58 2.44 11.12
CA LEU A 4 -14.16 2.79 10.91
C LEU A 4 -13.21 1.57 10.97
N THR A 5 -13.75 0.38 11.22
CA THR A 5 -13.03 -0.90 11.37
C THR A 5 -13.14 -1.78 10.13
N LYS A 6 -14.02 -1.48 9.17
CA LYS A 6 -14.15 -2.30 7.96
C LYS A 6 -13.06 -1.89 6.97
N LEU A 7 -12.10 -2.79 6.77
CA LEU A 7 -11.15 -2.67 5.66
C LEU A 7 -11.89 -2.84 4.34
N ASP A 8 -11.46 -2.09 3.32
CA ASP A 8 -11.98 -2.23 1.97
C ASP A 8 -11.50 -3.53 1.32
N PHE A 9 -10.27 -3.94 1.66
CA PHE A 9 -9.64 -5.22 1.27
C PHE A 9 -8.72 -5.75 2.38
N ILE A 10 -8.17 -6.95 2.20
CA ILE A 10 -7.36 -7.60 3.25
C ILE A 10 -6.08 -6.78 3.50
N ALA A 11 -5.73 -6.53 4.76
CA ALA A 11 -4.51 -5.81 5.10
C ALA A 11 -3.24 -6.62 4.75
N LEU A 12 -2.16 -5.94 4.39
CA LEU A 12 -0.86 -6.57 4.13
C LEU A 12 -0.36 -7.24 5.42
N ASP A 13 -0.16 -8.55 5.33
CA ASP A 13 0.34 -9.36 6.43
C ASP A 13 1.80 -9.00 6.75
N VAL A 14 2.20 -9.17 8.02
CA VAL A 14 3.57 -8.84 8.45
C VAL A 14 4.63 -9.72 7.79
N SER A 15 4.30 -10.96 7.44
CA SER A 15 5.16 -11.87 6.66
C SER A 15 5.22 -11.49 5.18
N GLY A 16 4.28 -10.68 4.73
CA GLY A 16 4.09 -10.32 3.33
C GLY A 16 3.42 -11.40 2.49
N ILE A 17 3.02 -12.56 3.02
CA ILE A 17 2.51 -13.71 2.23
C ILE A 17 1.39 -13.37 1.23
N ASN A 18 0.59 -12.33 1.52
CA ASN A 18 -0.48 -11.83 0.67
C ASN A 18 -0.08 -10.58 -0.14
N TYR A 19 1.21 -10.28 -0.28
CA TYR A 19 1.70 -9.04 -0.90
C TYR A 19 1.22 -8.89 -2.33
N LEU A 20 1.15 -9.97 -3.11
CA LEU A 20 0.69 -9.90 -4.49
C LEU A 20 -0.77 -9.48 -4.61
N SER A 21 -1.66 -10.12 -3.85
CA SER A 21 -3.08 -9.76 -3.85
C SER A 21 -3.27 -8.36 -3.26
N TRP A 22 -2.52 -8.03 -2.20
CA TRP A 22 -2.57 -6.70 -1.59
C TRP A 22 -2.16 -5.57 -2.56
N VAL A 23 -1.11 -5.77 -3.35
CA VAL A 23 -0.69 -4.79 -4.36
C VAL A 23 -1.80 -4.57 -5.38
N LEU A 24 -2.40 -5.65 -5.89
CA LEU A 24 -3.48 -5.56 -6.87
C LEU A 24 -4.67 -4.78 -6.31
N ASP A 25 -5.12 -5.13 -5.10
CA ASP A 25 -6.24 -4.46 -4.45
C ASP A 25 -5.93 -2.98 -4.19
N ALA A 26 -4.74 -2.68 -3.65
CA ALA A 26 -4.31 -1.32 -3.38
C ALA A 26 -4.22 -0.46 -4.65
N GLU A 27 -3.66 -0.98 -5.75
CA GLU A 27 -3.59 -0.29 -7.04
C GLU A 27 -4.98 0.01 -7.61
N LEU A 28 -5.91 -0.97 -7.55
CA LEU A 28 -7.29 -0.79 -8.00
C LEU A 28 -8.02 0.27 -7.20
N HIS A 29 -7.86 0.25 -5.87
CA HIS A 29 -8.45 1.24 -4.98
C HIS A 29 -7.86 2.65 -5.20
N LEU A 30 -6.55 2.76 -5.37
CA LEU A 30 -5.91 4.04 -5.71
C LEU A 30 -6.39 4.56 -7.07
N ALA A 31 -6.51 3.71 -8.09
CA ALA A 31 -7.00 4.09 -9.41
C ALA A 31 -8.46 4.55 -9.37
N SER A 32 -9.34 3.81 -8.69
CA SER A 32 -10.76 4.15 -8.53
C SER A 32 -10.97 5.52 -7.87
N ASN A 33 -10.12 5.85 -6.89
CA ASN A 33 -10.16 7.13 -6.19
C ASN A 33 -9.31 8.23 -6.84
N LYS A 34 -8.73 7.99 -8.03
CA LYS A 34 -7.83 8.94 -8.73
C LYS A 34 -6.58 9.33 -7.92
N LEU A 35 -6.13 8.45 -7.03
CA LEU A 35 -4.96 8.60 -6.15
C LEU A 35 -3.69 7.94 -6.71
N GLY A 36 -3.77 7.24 -7.85
CA GLY A 36 -2.65 6.46 -8.40
C GLY A 36 -1.38 7.28 -8.69
N GLU A 37 -1.50 8.59 -8.90
CA GLU A 37 -0.36 9.49 -9.08
C GLU A 37 0.46 9.71 -7.79
N ALA A 38 -0.15 9.58 -6.61
CA ALA A 38 0.53 9.83 -5.33
C ALA A 38 1.62 8.79 -5.00
N ILE A 39 1.56 7.62 -5.64
CA ILE A 39 2.57 6.55 -5.53
C ILE A 39 3.58 6.57 -6.68
N LYS A 40 3.56 7.59 -7.55
CA LYS A 40 4.56 7.80 -8.60
C LYS A 40 5.49 8.93 -8.15
N GLY A 41 6.79 8.65 -8.06
CA GLY A 41 7.78 9.54 -7.46
C GLY A 41 8.08 10.84 -8.21
N ASN A 42 7.39 11.10 -9.33
CA ASN A 42 7.58 12.26 -10.20
C ASN A 42 6.41 13.25 -10.19
N THR A 43 5.36 13.00 -9.40
CA THR A 43 4.14 13.81 -9.45
C THR A 43 4.07 14.82 -8.30
N THR A 44 3.75 16.08 -8.62
CA THR A 44 3.33 17.11 -7.66
C THR A 44 1.84 16.94 -7.34
N ALA A 45 1.48 15.85 -6.66
CA ALA A 45 0.10 15.67 -6.19
C ALA A 45 -0.25 16.72 -5.14
N SER A 46 -1.53 17.07 -5.01
CA SER A 46 -1.96 17.98 -3.95
C SER A 46 -1.75 17.34 -2.57
N GLU A 47 -1.61 18.15 -1.53
CA GLU A 47 -1.52 17.66 -0.15
C GLU A 47 -2.70 16.75 0.23
N GLN A 48 -3.89 17.06 -0.29
CA GLN A 48 -5.09 16.25 -0.09
C GLN A 48 -4.93 14.86 -0.71
N LEU A 49 -4.53 14.76 -1.99
CA LEU A 49 -4.31 13.47 -2.66
C LEU A 49 -3.24 12.64 -1.93
N TYR A 50 -2.18 13.29 -1.44
CA TYR A 50 -1.15 12.62 -0.63
C TYR A 50 -1.70 12.11 0.70
N ALA A 51 -2.49 12.90 1.40
CA ALA A 51 -3.10 12.51 2.66
C ALA A 51 -4.07 11.32 2.47
N GLU A 52 -4.93 11.39 1.45
CA GLU A 52 -5.89 10.32 1.14
C GLU A 52 -5.19 9.02 0.75
N ALA A 53 -4.16 9.08 -0.11
CA ALA A 53 -3.36 7.91 -0.45
C ALA A 53 -2.61 7.34 0.77
N MET A 54 -2.08 8.20 1.64
CA MET A 54 -1.42 7.79 2.88
C MET A 54 -2.39 7.08 3.82
N ILE A 55 -3.61 7.61 3.99
CA ILE A 55 -4.66 7.02 4.82
C ILE A 55 -5.03 5.65 4.29
N LEU A 56 -5.25 5.52 2.97
CA LEU A 56 -5.61 4.26 2.34
C LEU A 56 -4.53 3.20 2.53
N LEU A 57 -3.29 3.52 2.18
CA LEU A 57 -2.16 2.59 2.33
C LEU A 57 -1.99 2.18 3.78
N ARG A 58 -1.95 3.15 4.71
CA ARG A 58 -1.80 2.85 6.14
C ARG A 58 -2.96 2.03 6.65
N HIS A 59 -4.22 2.35 6.34
CA HIS A 59 -5.38 1.63 6.86
C HIS A 59 -5.27 0.13 6.61
N HIS A 60 -4.78 -0.24 5.42
CA HIS A 60 -4.61 -1.60 4.92
C HIS A 60 -3.24 -2.22 5.25
N LEU A 61 -2.52 -1.76 6.26
CA LEU A 61 -1.33 -2.43 6.81
C LEU A 61 -1.63 -3.14 8.12
N HIS A 62 -0.99 -4.28 8.33
CA HIS A 62 -0.89 -4.90 9.65
C HIS A 62 -0.32 -3.90 10.69
N PRO A 63 -0.81 -3.88 11.95
CA PRO A 63 -0.35 -2.94 12.99
C PRO A 63 1.16 -2.86 13.19
N SER A 64 1.87 -3.99 13.09
CA SER A 64 3.34 -4.02 13.20
C SER A 64 4.02 -3.29 12.04
N LEU A 65 3.50 -3.39 10.82
CA LEU A 65 4.02 -2.65 9.67
C LEU A 65 3.71 -1.15 9.81
N LYS A 66 2.51 -0.78 10.27
CA LYS A 66 2.16 0.63 10.59
C LYS A 66 3.17 1.26 11.55
N SER A 67 3.58 0.51 12.57
CA SER A 67 4.55 0.95 13.57
C SER A 67 5.95 1.09 12.97
N GLN A 68 6.39 0.13 12.16
CA GLN A 68 7.70 0.17 11.50
C GLN A 68 7.84 1.34 10.52
N TYR A 69 6.78 1.69 9.81
CA TYR A 69 6.79 2.78 8.83
C TYR A 69 6.16 4.08 9.36
N LEU A 70 6.06 4.25 10.69
CA LEU A 70 5.36 5.39 11.32
C LEU A 70 5.94 6.75 10.91
N THR A 71 7.25 6.84 10.67
CA THR A 71 7.96 8.07 10.30
C THR A 71 7.87 8.41 8.80
N VAL A 72 7.41 7.48 7.96
CA VAL A 72 7.27 7.72 6.51
C VAL A 72 6.06 8.61 6.25
N LYS A 73 6.31 9.78 5.66
CA LYS A 73 5.32 10.84 5.38
C LYS A 73 4.84 10.90 3.93
N SER A 74 5.51 10.21 3.01
CA SER A 74 5.15 10.19 1.59
C SER A 74 4.55 8.83 1.20
N PRO A 75 3.37 8.80 0.55
CA PRO A 75 2.79 7.56 -0.01
C PRO A 75 3.73 6.85 -0.97
N PHE A 76 4.44 7.61 -1.82
CA PHE A 76 5.46 7.05 -2.72
C PHE A 76 6.57 6.33 -1.96
N HIS A 77 7.15 6.96 -0.93
CA HIS A 77 8.21 6.32 -0.14
C HIS A 77 7.70 5.10 0.64
N LEU A 78 6.46 5.14 1.14
CA LEU A 78 5.84 3.99 1.79
C LEU A 78 5.64 2.83 0.80
N TRP A 79 5.02 3.12 -0.35
CA TRP A 79 4.80 2.15 -1.42
C TRP A 79 6.11 1.50 -1.88
N LYS A 80 7.13 2.32 -2.14
CA LYS A 80 8.45 1.83 -2.53
C LYS A 80 9.09 0.96 -1.45
N SER A 81 9.02 1.36 -0.18
CA SER A 81 9.60 0.58 0.93
C SER A 81 8.93 -0.79 1.09
N LEU A 82 7.60 -0.86 0.90
CA LEU A 82 6.86 -2.12 0.92
C LEU A 82 7.24 -2.99 -0.28
N LYS A 83 7.37 -2.38 -1.46
CA LYS A 83 7.82 -3.07 -2.66
C LYS A 83 9.23 -3.63 -2.48
N ASP A 84 10.21 -2.80 -2.13
CA ASP A 84 11.59 -3.24 -1.92
C ASP A 84 11.68 -4.40 -0.91
N ARG A 85 10.81 -4.40 0.11
CA ARG A 85 10.74 -5.48 1.09
C ARG A 85 10.13 -6.77 0.56
N PHE A 86 9.02 -6.72 -0.19
CA PHE A 86 8.20 -7.92 -0.46
C PHE A 86 8.14 -8.34 -1.94
N ASP A 87 8.68 -7.57 -2.88
CA ASP A 87 8.60 -7.89 -4.32
C ASP A 87 9.26 -9.22 -4.69
N HIS A 88 10.23 -9.67 -3.90
CA HIS A 88 10.86 -10.98 -4.05
C HIS A 88 9.86 -12.14 -3.91
N GLN A 89 8.71 -11.96 -3.27
CA GLN A 89 7.69 -13.02 -3.19
C GLN A 89 7.05 -13.32 -4.55
N LYS A 90 7.17 -12.41 -5.53
CA LYS A 90 6.80 -12.66 -6.94
C LYS A 90 7.58 -13.82 -7.55
N THR A 91 8.83 -14.01 -7.14
CA THR A 91 9.71 -15.04 -7.70
C THR A 91 9.48 -16.41 -7.07
N VAL A 92 8.84 -16.47 -5.90
CA VAL A 92 8.56 -17.72 -5.17
C VAL A 92 7.32 -18.43 -5.72
N ILE A 93 6.34 -17.69 -6.25
CA ILE A 93 5.05 -18.24 -6.71
C ILE A 93 5.07 -18.60 -8.21
N LEU A 94 5.96 -17.99 -9.00
CA LEU A 94 6.09 -18.33 -10.41
C LEU A 94 6.91 -19.63 -10.56
N PRO A 95 6.41 -20.63 -11.30
CA PRO A 95 7.23 -21.79 -11.66
C PRO A 95 8.50 -21.31 -12.36
N ARG A 96 9.66 -21.83 -11.97
CA ARG A 96 10.86 -21.70 -12.80
C ARG A 96 10.55 -22.37 -14.14
N VAL A 97 10.49 -21.56 -15.18
CA VAL A 97 10.47 -22.01 -16.58
C VAL A 97 11.83 -22.58 -16.95
#